data_AF-A0A4V1R0J1-F1
#
_entry.id   AF-A0A4V1R0J1-F1
#
_cell.length_a   1.000
_cell.length_b   1.000
_cell.length_c   1.000
_cell.angle_alpha   90.00
_cell.angle_beta   90.00
_cell.angle_gamma   90.00
#
_symmetry.space_group_name_H-M   'P 1'
#
loop_
_entity.id
_entity.type
_entity.pdbx_description
1 polymer ?
#
loop_
_entity_poly.entity_id
_entity_poly.type
_entity_poly.pdbx_seq_one_letter_code
_entity_poly.pdbx_strand_id
1 'polypeptide(L)'
;MSSSRFETLVQSHLPELRKYCRYLSGSTWESEDLYQETLAKSFSYYLRKGDIKEVKPFLFRVAKNRWHDGYRRCERGKHAWSAMEADSVTDVSYSEILGWIEWVASRMPRSQIVVWLLADYFGYTMKEIAVGLHTSMPAVRSMLYRARLRLRECHTAQSDAAHAEAKAARKKARSFPIESWVSCVIQDNPEPLFRQTAD
;
A
#
# COMPACT_ATOMS: atom_id res chain seq x y z
N MET A 1 17.21 28.42 -5.07
CA MET A 1 17.85 27.63 -3.99
C MET A 1 17.06 26.38 -3.56
N SER A 2 15.72 26.36 -3.65
CA SER A 2 14.92 25.18 -3.27
C SER A 2 15.14 23.92 -4.13
N SER A 3 15.39 24.05 -5.44
CA SER A 3 15.55 22.89 -6.36
C SER A 3 16.78 22.04 -6.05
N SER A 4 17.95 22.68 -5.90
CA SER A 4 19.23 22.01 -5.66
C SER A 4 19.27 21.17 -4.37
N ARG A 5 18.59 21.62 -3.31
CA ARG A 5 18.50 20.86 -2.05
C ARG A 5 17.62 19.62 -2.20
N PHE A 6 16.49 19.72 -2.91
CA PHE A 6 15.64 18.57 -3.18
C PHE A 6 16.33 17.54 -4.07
N GLU A 7 17.01 17.98 -5.13
CA GLU A 7 17.78 17.10 -6.01
C GLU A 7 18.80 16.29 -5.21
N THR A 8 19.55 16.95 -4.33
CA THR A 8 20.54 16.28 -3.45
C THR A 8 19.91 15.22 -2.54
N LEU A 9 18.72 15.48 -1.99
CA LEU A 9 17.99 14.55 -1.12
C LEU A 9 17.52 13.29 -1.86
N VAL A 10 17.14 13.43 -3.14
CA VAL A 10 16.47 12.37 -3.90
C VAL A 10 17.46 11.61 -4.81
N GLN A 11 18.59 12.23 -5.18
CA GLN A 11 19.58 11.72 -6.15
C GLN A 11 19.95 10.24 -5.92
N SER A 12 20.24 9.87 -4.68
CA SER A 12 20.66 8.51 -4.30
C SER A 12 19.55 7.46 -4.47
N HIS A 13 18.29 7.88 -4.55
CA HIS A 13 17.12 7.01 -4.63
C HIS A 13 16.52 6.91 -6.05
N LEU A 14 16.93 7.78 -6.98
CA LEU A 14 16.41 7.80 -8.35
C LEU A 14 16.57 6.48 -9.12
N PRO A 15 17.72 5.78 -9.06
CA PRO A 15 17.90 4.54 -9.82
C PRO A 15 16.96 3.43 -9.34
N GLU A 16 16.76 3.31 -8.03
CA GLU A 16 15.84 2.33 -7.44
C GLU A 16 14.39 2.71 -7.71
N LEU A 17 14.04 4.00 -7.61
CA LEU A 17 12.70 4.48 -7.93
C LEU A 17 12.31 4.18 -9.37
N ARG A 18 13.24 4.38 -10.33
CA ARG A 18 12.98 4.09 -11.74
C ARG A 18 12.76 2.60 -12.01
N LYS A 19 13.53 1.73 -11.35
CA LYS A 19 13.30 0.27 -11.37
C LYS A 19 11.92 -0.08 -10.79
N TYR A 20 11.55 0.57 -9.69
CA TYR A 20 10.26 0.36 -9.04
C TYR A 20 9.08 0.81 -9.91
N CYS A 21 9.16 1.97 -10.57
CA CYS A 21 8.13 2.40 -11.51
C CYS A 21 7.98 1.45 -12.70
N ARG A 22 9.09 0.91 -13.24
CA ARG A 22 9.05 -0.13 -14.27
C ARG A 22 8.38 -1.42 -13.79
N TYR A 23 8.69 -1.83 -12.56
CA TYR A 23 8.06 -2.99 -11.93
C TYR A 23 6.54 -2.79 -11.79
N LEU A 24 6.09 -1.61 -11.38
CA LEU A 24 4.67 -1.31 -11.22
C LEU A 24 3.92 -1.26 -12.56
N SER A 25 4.45 -0.56 -13.57
CA SER A 25 3.70 -0.28 -14.80
C SER A 25 3.77 -1.40 -15.85
N GLY A 26 4.79 -2.27 -15.83
CA GLY A 26 5.01 -3.29 -16.85
C GLY A 26 5.39 -2.76 -18.25
N SER A 27 5.01 -1.53 -18.60
CA SER A 27 5.35 -0.83 -19.85
C SER A 27 6.45 0.21 -19.67
N THR A 28 7.33 0.35 -20.67
CA THR A 28 8.43 1.33 -20.66
C THR A 28 7.91 2.77 -20.65
N TRP A 29 6.86 3.07 -21.42
CA TRP A 29 6.30 4.42 -21.54
C TRP A 29 5.58 4.84 -20.26
N GLU A 30 4.71 3.98 -19.75
CA GLU A 30 3.99 4.23 -18.49
C GLU A 30 4.95 4.32 -17.30
N SER A 31 6.06 3.57 -17.32
CA SER A 31 7.04 3.61 -16.25
C SER A 31 7.73 4.97 -16.14
N GLU A 32 8.00 5.60 -17.29
CA GLU A 32 8.67 6.90 -17.33
C GLU A 32 7.70 8.00 -16.91
N ASP A 33 6.46 7.97 -17.40
CA ASP A 33 5.42 8.92 -16.97
C ASP A 33 5.19 8.83 -15.45
N LEU A 34 5.01 7.61 -14.94
CA LEU A 34 4.85 7.35 -13.51
C LEU A 34 6.05 7.88 -12.69
N TYR A 35 7.27 7.68 -13.18
CA TYR A 35 8.48 8.19 -12.55
C TYR A 35 8.50 9.73 -12.51
N GLN A 36 8.23 10.40 -13.64
CA GLN A 36 8.23 11.86 -13.74
C GLN A 36 7.16 12.49 -12.86
N GLU A 37 5.95 11.94 -12.87
CA GLU A 37 4.85 12.42 -12.04
C GLU A 37 5.12 12.22 -10.54
N THR A 38 5.78 11.12 -10.17
CA THR A 38 6.23 10.87 -8.80
C THR A 38 7.19 11.97 -8.33
N LEU A 39 8.18 12.31 -9.16
CA LEU A 39 9.12 13.39 -8.85
C LEU A 39 8.43 14.74 -8.76
N ALA A 40 7.54 15.07 -9.70
CA ALA A 40 6.79 16.33 -9.71
C ALA A 40 5.91 16.50 -8.47
N LYS A 41 5.19 15.44 -8.06
CA LYS A 41 4.40 15.43 -6.82
C LYS A 41 5.28 15.56 -5.58
N SER A 42 6.41 14.85 -5.55
CA SER A 42 7.35 14.87 -4.43
C SER A 42 7.98 16.25 -4.26
N PHE A 43 8.35 16.91 -5.37
CA PHE A 43 8.87 18.27 -5.35
C PHE A 43 7.80 19.28 -4.89
N SER A 44 6.57 19.14 -5.38
CA SER A 44 5.44 19.98 -4.95
C SER A 44 5.15 19.84 -3.45
N TYR A 45 5.28 18.62 -2.90
CA TYR A 45 5.16 18.36 -1.47
C TYR A 45 6.29 19.05 -0.69
N TYR A 46 7.53 18.90 -1.14
CA TYR A 46 8.71 19.52 -0.55
C TYR A 46 8.58 21.05 -0.49
N LEU A 47 8.12 21.70 -1.58
CA LEU A 47 7.90 23.15 -1.61
C LEU A 47 6.87 23.63 -0.59
N ARG A 48 5.85 22.81 -0.28
CA ARG A 48 4.76 23.17 0.64
C ARG A 48 5.03 22.82 2.10
N LYS A 49 5.75 21.74 2.35
CA LYS A 49 5.90 21.13 3.69
C LYS A 49 7.34 21.10 4.20
N GLY A 50 8.33 21.41 3.37
CA GLY A 50 9.74 21.39 3.70
C GLY A 50 10.37 20.00 3.58
N ASP A 51 11.46 19.77 4.32
CA ASP A 51 12.29 18.56 4.24
C ASP A 51 11.48 17.26 4.52
N ILE A 52 11.84 16.21 3.78
CA ILE A 52 11.23 14.87 3.88
C ILE A 52 12.09 14.03 4.82
N LYS A 53 11.53 13.57 5.96
CA LYS A 53 12.27 12.79 6.97
C LYS A 53 12.78 11.44 6.44
N GLU A 54 11.99 10.76 5.63
CA GLU A 54 12.31 9.43 5.06
C GLU A 54 12.06 9.45 3.55
N VAL A 55 13.07 9.84 2.78
CA VAL A 55 12.94 10.14 1.34
C VAL A 55 12.54 8.91 0.54
N LYS A 56 13.26 7.79 0.68
CA LYS A 56 12.97 6.55 -0.07
C LYS A 56 11.55 6.00 0.18
N PRO A 57 11.10 5.74 1.43
CA PRO A 57 9.73 5.32 1.69
C PRO A 57 8.67 6.30 1.19
N PHE A 58 8.96 7.60 1.23
CA PHE A 58 8.06 8.62 0.70
C PHE A 58 7.92 8.53 -0.82
N LEU A 59 9.02 8.48 -1.57
CA LEU A 59 9.01 8.39 -3.03
C LEU A 59 8.27 7.14 -3.52
N PHE A 60 8.54 5.99 -2.90
CA PHE A 60 7.91 4.72 -3.27
C PHE A 60 6.41 4.73 -2.98
N ARG A 61 5.99 5.36 -1.87
CA ARG A 61 4.57 5.56 -1.57
C ARG A 61 3.89 6.46 -2.59
N VAL A 62 4.53 7.56 -2.99
CA VAL A 62 3.99 8.47 -4.00
C VAL A 62 3.85 7.75 -5.35
N ALA A 63 4.88 7.00 -5.77
CA ALA A 63 4.83 6.20 -7.00
C ALA A 63 3.70 5.19 -6.98
N LYS A 64 3.61 4.37 -5.93
CA LYS A 64 2.56 3.36 -5.82
C LYS A 64 1.15 3.97 -5.83
N ASN A 65 0.94 5.05 -5.08
CA ASN A 65 -0.35 5.74 -5.07
C ASN A 65 -0.67 6.32 -6.45
N ARG A 66 0.33 6.85 -7.17
CA ARG A 66 0.12 7.39 -8.51
C ARG A 66 -0.23 6.31 -9.52
N TRP A 67 0.46 5.17 -9.44
CA TRP A 67 0.18 4.01 -10.26
C TRP A 67 -1.24 3.50 -10.03
N HIS A 68 -1.65 3.33 -8.78
CA HIS A 68 -3.00 2.89 -8.45
C HIS A 68 -4.09 3.92 -8.85
N ASP A 69 -3.80 5.23 -8.79
CA ASP A 69 -4.67 6.27 -9.34
C ASP A 69 -4.83 6.15 -10.87
N GLY A 70 -3.74 5.83 -11.57
CA GLY A 70 -3.71 5.58 -13.02
C GLY A 70 -4.49 4.32 -13.38
N TYR A 71 -4.23 3.21 -12.68
CA TYR A 71 -4.96 1.94 -12.85
C TYR A 71 -6.46 2.12 -12.67
N ARG A 72 -6.90 2.81 -11.60
CA ARG A 72 -8.33 3.12 -11.37
C ARG A 72 -8.93 4.07 -12.41
N ARG A 73 -8.12 4.93 -13.04
CA ARG A 73 -8.59 5.79 -14.15
C ARG A 73 -8.77 4.97 -15.40
N CYS A 74 -7.84 4.07 -15.70
CA CYS A 74 -7.99 3.10 -16.78
C CYS A 74 -9.19 2.20 -16.51
N GLU A 75 -9.40 1.66 -15.31
CA GLU A 75 -10.53 0.79 -14.98
C GLU A 75 -11.89 1.49 -14.99
N ARG A 76 -11.97 2.75 -14.53
CA ARG A 76 -13.17 3.60 -14.76
C ARG A 76 -13.35 3.99 -16.23
N GLY A 77 -12.28 3.88 -17.03
CA GLY A 77 -12.25 4.10 -18.48
C GLY A 77 -12.29 2.81 -19.32
N LYS A 78 -12.34 1.61 -18.71
CA LYS A 78 -12.30 0.29 -19.38
C LYS A 78 -13.64 -0.06 -20.07
N HIS A 79 -14.39 0.96 -20.50
CA HIS A 79 -15.28 0.89 -21.66
C HIS A 79 -14.61 1.39 -22.96
N ALA A 80 -13.32 1.73 -22.93
CA ALA A 80 -12.54 2.05 -24.11
C ALA A 80 -11.13 1.45 -23.98
N TRP A 81 -10.83 0.49 -24.86
CA TRP A 81 -9.58 -0.24 -25.01
C TRP A 81 -9.34 -1.43 -24.06
N SER A 82 -9.75 -2.61 -24.54
CA SER A 82 -9.37 -3.91 -23.98
C SER A 82 -8.12 -4.44 -24.66
N ALA A 83 -7.38 -5.23 -23.87
CA ALA A 83 -6.38 -6.22 -24.28
C ALA A 83 -5.05 -5.69 -24.85
N MET A 84 -4.06 -5.56 -23.96
CA MET A 84 -2.68 -5.91 -24.29
C MET A 84 -2.03 -6.58 -23.07
N GLU A 85 -1.87 -7.90 -23.22
CA GLU A 85 -0.89 -8.81 -22.62
C GLU A 85 -0.36 -8.45 -21.23
N ALA A 86 -0.95 -9.07 -20.22
CA ALA A 86 -0.32 -9.26 -18.92
C ALA A 86 0.69 -10.41 -19.02
N ASP A 87 1.89 -10.11 -19.49
CA ASP A 87 3.05 -10.94 -19.21
C ASP A 87 3.97 -10.20 -18.25
N SER A 88 3.96 -10.61 -16.97
CA SER A 88 5.13 -10.51 -16.11
C SER A 88 4.94 -11.36 -14.85
N VAL A 89 5.66 -12.47 -14.85
CA VAL A 89 6.18 -13.22 -13.70
C VAL A 89 6.49 -12.31 -12.50
N THR A 90 5.98 -12.64 -11.30
CA THR A 90 6.82 -12.62 -10.08
C THR A 90 6.36 -13.68 -9.08
N ASP A 91 7.26 -14.62 -8.84
CA ASP A 91 7.26 -15.57 -7.74
C ASP A 91 7.55 -14.80 -6.42
N VAL A 92 6.61 -13.97 -5.96
CA VAL A 92 6.58 -13.63 -4.54
C VAL A 92 6.12 -14.89 -3.85
N SER A 93 7.00 -15.50 -3.03
CA SER A 93 6.65 -16.75 -2.38
C SER A 93 5.37 -16.54 -1.58
N TYR A 94 4.29 -17.21 -1.99
CA TYR A 94 2.98 -17.20 -1.32
C TYR A 94 3.13 -17.33 0.20
N SER A 95 4.13 -18.08 0.64
CA SER A 95 4.50 -18.28 2.04
C SER A 95 4.93 -17.01 2.79
N GLU A 96 5.63 -16.08 2.13
CA GLU A 96 6.05 -14.80 2.71
C GLU A 96 4.86 -13.87 2.90
N ILE A 97 4.00 -13.73 1.88
CA ILE A 97 2.77 -12.92 1.96
C ILE A 97 1.85 -13.50 3.03
N LEU A 98 1.64 -14.83 3.02
CA LEU A 98 0.83 -15.51 4.02
C LEU A 98 1.36 -15.27 5.43
N GLY A 99 2.65 -15.48 5.67
CA GLY A 99 3.26 -15.29 6.99
C GLY A 99 3.12 -13.85 7.49
N TRP A 100 3.26 -12.87 6.59
CA TRP A 100 3.08 -11.47 6.93
C TRP A 100 1.61 -11.13 7.22
N ILE A 101 0.65 -11.61 6.43
CA ILE A 101 -0.78 -11.39 6.68
C ILE A 101 -1.24 -12.09 7.96
N GLU A 102 -0.76 -13.31 8.25
CA GLU A 102 -1.01 -14.00 9.52
C GLU A 102 -0.48 -13.19 10.72
N TRP A 103 0.73 -12.64 10.58
CA TRP A 103 1.34 -11.80 11.59
C TRP A 103 0.51 -10.52 11.84
N VAL A 104 0.01 -9.88 10.78
CA VAL A 104 -0.88 -8.72 10.86
C VAL A 104 -2.24 -9.08 11.49
N ALA A 105 -2.84 -10.19 11.07
CA ALA A 105 -4.12 -10.71 11.55
C ALA A 105 -4.14 -10.94 13.06
N SER A 106 -3.02 -11.41 13.59
CA SER A 106 -2.92 -11.63 15.04
C SER A 106 -2.96 -10.36 15.88
N ARG A 107 -2.51 -9.22 15.34
CA ARG A 107 -2.23 -7.98 16.08
C ARG A 107 -3.33 -6.94 15.95
N MET A 108 -4.21 -7.07 14.95
CA MET A 108 -5.23 -6.06 14.66
C MET A 108 -6.62 -6.69 14.42
N PRO A 109 -7.71 -6.00 14.78
CA PRO A 109 -9.07 -6.36 14.38
C PRO A 109 -9.23 -6.34 12.86
N ARG A 110 -10.16 -7.16 12.36
CA ARG A 110 -10.50 -7.29 10.93
C ARG A 110 -10.67 -5.94 10.23
N SER A 111 -11.51 -5.08 10.81
CA SER A 111 -11.86 -3.78 10.24
C SER A 111 -10.65 -2.87 10.07
N GLN A 112 -9.68 -2.94 11.00
CA GLN A 112 -8.44 -2.18 10.89
C GLN A 112 -7.53 -2.72 9.80
N ILE A 113 -7.48 -4.04 9.62
CA ILE A 113 -6.66 -4.69 8.58
C ILE A 113 -7.22 -4.37 7.21
N VAL A 114 -8.53 -4.51 7.01
CA VAL A 114 -9.21 -4.20 5.75
C VAL A 114 -8.97 -2.74 5.38
N VAL A 115 -9.22 -1.82 6.30
CA VAL A 115 -9.01 -0.38 6.08
C VAL A 115 -7.54 -0.07 5.82
N TRP A 116 -6.61 -0.73 6.52
CA TRP A 116 -5.17 -0.57 6.31
C TRP A 116 -4.71 -1.12 4.98
N LEU A 117 -5.17 -2.30 4.54
CA LEU A 117 -4.88 -2.84 3.21
C LEU A 117 -5.43 -1.90 2.14
N LEU A 118 -6.69 -1.47 2.24
CA LEU A 118 -7.29 -0.55 1.28
C LEU A 118 -6.50 0.77 1.16
N ALA A 119 -6.06 1.35 2.28
CA ALA A 119 -5.35 2.63 2.26
C ALA A 119 -3.85 2.52 1.97
N ASP A 120 -3.15 1.64 2.69
CA ASP A 120 -1.69 1.55 2.68
C ASP A 120 -1.19 0.55 1.63
N TYR A 121 -1.94 -0.50 1.29
CA TYR A 121 -1.59 -1.43 0.19
C TYR A 121 -2.20 -0.95 -1.15
N PHE A 122 -3.52 -0.85 -1.24
CA PHE A 122 -4.27 -0.46 -2.45
C PHE A 122 -4.41 1.06 -2.64
N GLY A 123 -3.87 1.93 -1.79
CA GLY A 123 -3.85 3.38 -2.06
C GLY A 123 -5.22 4.08 -2.16
N TYR A 124 -6.30 3.49 -1.62
CA TYR A 124 -7.61 4.14 -1.55
C TYR A 124 -7.59 5.34 -0.61
N THR A 125 -8.32 6.40 -0.97
CA THR A 125 -8.49 7.56 -0.10
C THR A 125 -9.45 7.25 1.05
N MET A 126 -9.31 7.94 2.19
CA MET A 126 -10.24 7.76 3.32
C MET A 126 -11.71 8.00 2.93
N LYS A 127 -11.96 8.89 1.96
CA LYS A 127 -13.30 9.18 1.44
C LYS A 127 -13.85 7.99 0.66
N GLU A 128 -13.06 7.39 -0.23
CA GLU A 128 -13.47 6.22 -1.01
C GLU A 128 -13.68 5.00 -0.12
N ILE A 129 -12.82 4.79 0.87
CA ILE A 129 -12.98 3.71 1.86
C ILE A 129 -14.26 3.91 2.67
N ALA A 130 -14.53 5.15 3.09
CA ALA A 130 -15.75 5.46 3.84
C ALA A 130 -17.01 5.14 3.02
N VAL A 131 -17.03 5.51 1.74
CA VAL A 131 -18.13 5.18 0.82
C VAL A 131 -18.24 3.67 0.60
N GLY A 132 -17.13 3.00 0.28
CA GLY A 132 -17.13 1.56 -0.03
C GLY A 132 -17.42 0.65 1.16
N LEU A 133 -17.10 1.06 2.38
CA LEU A 133 -17.39 0.31 3.61
C LEU A 133 -18.65 0.81 4.34
N HIS A 134 -19.45 1.69 3.72
CA HIS A 134 -20.65 2.28 4.31
C HIS A 134 -20.42 2.86 5.72
N THR A 135 -19.29 3.54 5.91
CA THR A 135 -18.89 4.12 7.20
C THR A 135 -18.54 5.60 7.05
N SER A 136 -18.16 6.25 8.15
CA SER A 136 -17.78 7.66 8.14
C SER A 136 -16.28 7.86 7.91
N MET A 137 -15.90 8.93 7.20
CA MET A 137 -14.49 9.29 7.02
C MET A 137 -13.72 9.46 8.35
N PRO A 138 -14.31 10.04 9.43
CA PRO A 138 -13.69 10.05 10.75
C PRO A 138 -13.46 8.65 11.35
N ALA A 139 -14.38 7.71 11.14
CA ALA A 139 -14.21 6.32 11.57
C ALA A 139 -13.04 5.65 10.84
N VAL A 140 -12.95 5.81 9.51
CA VAL A 140 -11.81 5.33 8.71
C VAL A 140 -10.49 5.91 9.21
N ARG A 141 -10.45 7.23 9.46
CA ARG A 141 -9.26 7.90 9.99
C ARG A 141 -8.83 7.34 11.35
N SER A 142 -9.78 7.11 12.25
CA SER A 142 -9.52 6.52 13.57
C SER A 142 -9.01 5.08 13.45
N MET A 143 -9.60 4.27 12.57
CA MET A 143 -9.17 2.90 12.30
C MET A 143 -7.74 2.85 11.73
N LEU A 144 -7.43 3.69 10.74
CA LEU A 144 -6.07 3.80 10.17
C LEU A 144 -5.03 4.24 11.19
N TYR A 145 -5.38 5.22 12.02
CA TYR A 145 -4.48 5.69 13.06
C TYR A 145 -4.14 4.56 14.04
N ARG A 146 -5.16 3.85 14.54
CA ARG A 146 -4.98 2.70 15.43
C ARG A 146 -4.21 1.56 14.77
N ALA A 147 -4.47 1.29 13.50
CA ALA A 147 -3.74 0.26 12.73
C ALA A 147 -2.24 0.58 12.64
N ARG A 148 -1.91 1.81 12.24
CA ARG A 148 -0.52 2.26 12.13
C ARG A 148 0.20 2.34 13.47
N LEU A 149 -0.52 2.71 14.54
CA LEU A 149 0.04 2.72 15.89
C LEU A 149 0.47 1.31 16.32
N ARG A 150 -0.41 0.31 16.13
CA ARG A 150 -0.11 -1.10 16.45
C ARG A 150 1.07 -1.66 15.66
N LEU A 151 1.15 -1.34 14.36
CA LEU A 151 2.29 -1.77 13.54
C LEU A 151 3.62 -1.15 14.01
N ARG A 152 3.61 0.10 14.48
CA ARG A 152 4.80 0.76 15.03
C ARG A 152 5.23 0.20 16.38
N GLU A 153 4.27 -0.06 17.27
CA GLU A 153 4.53 -0.71 18.57
C GLU A 153 5.13 -2.12 18.37
N CYS A 154 4.69 -2.85 17.34
CA CYS A 154 5.26 -4.16 17.04
C CYS A 154 6.65 -4.12 16.41
N HIS A 155 6.97 -3.10 15.60
CA HIS A 155 8.32 -2.89 15.08
C HIS A 155 9.32 -2.53 16.19
N THR A 156 8.85 -1.92 17.28
CA THR A 156 9.69 -1.59 18.44
C THR A 156 9.80 -2.74 19.45
N ALA A 157 8.74 -3.55 19.61
CA ALA A 157 8.74 -4.75 20.46
C ALA A 157 9.43 -5.99 19.85
N GLN A 158 9.83 -5.92 18.58
CA GLN A 158 10.54 -6.99 17.87
C GLN A 158 11.94 -7.29 18.44
N SER A 159 12.43 -6.53 19.44
CA SER A 159 13.67 -6.82 20.15
C SER A 159 13.56 -7.88 21.25
N ASP A 160 12.40 -8.14 21.88
CA ASP A 160 12.43 -8.86 23.18
C ASP A 160 11.34 -9.92 23.48
N ALA A 161 10.30 -10.16 22.65
CA ALA A 161 9.12 -10.95 23.10
C ALA A 161 8.51 -12.01 22.12
N ALA A 162 9.29 -12.62 21.23
CA ALA A 162 8.76 -13.30 20.04
C ALA A 162 7.98 -14.64 20.24
N HIS A 163 8.10 -15.37 21.36
CA HIS A 163 7.63 -16.77 21.41
C HIS A 163 6.26 -17.03 22.07
N ALA A 164 5.85 -16.26 23.10
CA ALA A 164 4.57 -16.49 23.78
C ALA A 164 3.37 -15.88 23.03
N GLU A 165 3.57 -14.71 22.42
CA GLU A 165 2.54 -14.01 21.64
C GLU A 165 2.13 -14.79 20.38
N ALA A 166 3.07 -15.51 19.76
CA ALA A 166 2.87 -16.26 18.52
C ALA A 166 1.78 -17.35 18.62
N LYS A 167 1.60 -17.98 19.80
CA LYS A 167 0.61 -19.06 19.98
C LYS A 167 -0.83 -18.54 20.13
N ALA A 168 -1.02 -17.44 20.86
CA ALA A 168 -2.31 -16.75 20.98
C ALA A 168 -2.69 -16.04 19.66
N ALA A 169 -1.68 -15.44 19.01
CA ALA A 169 -1.76 -14.86 17.68
C ALA A 169 -2.31 -15.83 16.63
N ARG A 170 -1.78 -17.05 16.59
CA ARG A 170 -2.19 -18.09 15.61
C ARG A 170 -3.62 -18.58 15.81
N LYS A 171 -4.12 -18.61 17.06
CA LYS A 171 -5.52 -18.96 17.37
C LYS A 171 -6.50 -17.86 16.93
N LYS A 172 -6.11 -16.59 17.08
CA LYS A 172 -6.89 -15.42 16.63
C LYS A 172 -6.88 -15.28 15.10
N ALA A 173 -5.74 -15.55 14.47
CA ALA A 173 -5.55 -15.57 13.02
C ALA A 173 -6.53 -16.51 12.31
N ARG A 174 -6.78 -17.71 12.87
CA ARG A 174 -7.73 -18.71 12.33
C ARG A 174 -9.17 -18.22 12.17
N SER A 175 -9.58 -17.14 12.85
CA SER A 175 -10.92 -16.57 12.72
C SER A 175 -11.06 -15.56 11.56
N PHE A 176 -9.96 -15.21 10.88
CA PHE A 176 -9.95 -14.23 9.81
C PHE A 176 -9.87 -14.90 8.42
N PRO A 177 -10.40 -14.26 7.36
CA PRO A 177 -10.36 -14.75 5.99
C PRO A 177 -8.99 -14.44 5.36
N ILE A 178 -7.92 -14.97 5.97
CA ILE A 178 -6.53 -14.68 5.61
C ILE A 178 -6.27 -15.02 4.14
N GLU A 179 -6.78 -16.16 3.67
CA GLU A 179 -6.66 -16.57 2.27
C GLU A 179 -7.26 -15.55 1.31
N SER A 180 -8.37 -14.90 1.68
CA SER A 180 -8.97 -13.86 0.84
C SER A 180 -8.13 -12.58 0.84
N TRP A 181 -7.45 -12.24 1.93
CA TRP A 181 -6.53 -11.10 1.93
C TRP A 181 -5.27 -11.38 1.12
N VAL A 182 -4.73 -12.59 1.24
CA VAL A 182 -3.58 -13.06 0.45
C VAL A 182 -3.94 -13.05 -1.03
N SER A 183 -5.12 -13.54 -1.41
CA SER A 183 -5.56 -13.51 -2.81
C SER A 183 -5.77 -12.09 -3.33
N CYS A 184 -6.31 -11.17 -2.52
CA CYS A 184 -6.41 -9.75 -2.90
C CYS A 184 -5.04 -9.15 -3.22
N VAL A 185 -4.02 -9.46 -2.40
CA VAL A 185 -2.65 -8.96 -2.57
C VAL A 185 -1.98 -9.60 -3.78
N ILE A 186 -2.15 -10.91 -4.00
CA ILE A 186 -1.54 -11.62 -5.13
C ILE A 186 -2.18 -11.23 -6.47
N GLN A 187 -3.50 -11.05 -6.48
CA GLN A 187 -4.27 -10.70 -7.68
C GLN A 187 -4.42 -9.19 -7.88
N ASP A 188 -3.83 -8.38 -6.99
CA ASP A 188 -4.01 -6.93 -6.89
C ASP A 188 -5.48 -6.48 -7.04
N ASN A 189 -6.40 -7.23 -6.42
CA ASN A 189 -7.83 -7.03 -6.52
C ASN A 189 -8.43 -6.63 -5.16
N PRO A 190 -8.85 -5.36 -4.97
CA PRO A 190 -9.40 -4.87 -3.70
C PRO A 190 -10.89 -5.19 -3.49
N GLU A 191 -11.62 -5.62 -4.53
CA GLU A 191 -13.08 -5.87 -4.45
C GLU A 191 -13.51 -6.76 -3.28
N PRO A 192 -12.84 -7.90 -3.00
CA PRO A 192 -13.25 -8.77 -1.90
C PRO A 192 -13.14 -8.09 -0.52
N LEU A 193 -12.27 -7.09 -0.36
CA LEU A 193 -12.11 -6.37 0.92
C LEU A 193 -13.33 -5.51 1.27
N PHE A 194 -14.03 -4.96 0.27
CA PHE A 194 -15.24 -4.16 0.50
C PHE A 194 -16.42 -5.02 0.95
N ARG A 195 -16.55 -6.24 0.40
CA ARG A 195 -17.65 -7.17 0.71
C ARG A 195 -17.51 -7.84 2.08
N GLN A 196 -16.32 -7.81 2.66
CA GLN A 196 -15.96 -8.54 3.88
C GLN A 196 -16.35 -7.86 5.20
N THR A 197 -17.03 -6.70 5.18
CA THR A 197 -17.38 -5.95 6.40
C THR A 197 -18.80 -6.18 6.91
N ALA A 198 -19.51 -7.17 6.36
CA ALA A 198 -20.90 -7.46 6.69
C ALA A 198 -21.14 -8.32 7.96
N ASP A 199 -20.10 -8.71 8.70
CA ASP A 199 -20.22 -9.55 9.92
C ASP A 199 -19.62 -8.88 11.17
#